data_AF-A0A7C7QAZ6-F1
#
_entry.id   AF-A0A7C7QAZ6-F1
#
_cell.length_a   1.000
_cell.length_b   1.000
_cell.length_c   1.000
_cell.angle_alpha   90.00
_cell.angle_beta   90.00
_cell.angle_gamma   90.00
#
_symmetry.space_group_name_H-M   'P 1'
#
loop_
_entity.id
_entity.type
_entity.pdbx_description
1 polymer ?
#
loop_
_entity_poly.entity_id
_entity_poly.type
_entity_poly.pdbx_seq_one_letter_code
_entity_poly.pdbx_strand_id
1 'polypeptide(L)'
;MPRRGGNAFRPSQAPPDVRVVNNLPGRYPVEDWRAYYWAMTDDGALRDRYVIVQLPRGYADACLPVVWGKRGCIYQVRRWGLACLPSLLEAIGFDPTLVVGPDAPPSESVRVYLEATHFDLPGGFIIADPDYPLLLFDPAGDLKGSCISGISYLGALAWMATDGRIAADFQRVRREAPEFYRHAVEAFRRTLVEGANAS
;
A
#
# COMPACT_ATOMS: atom_id res chain seq x y z
N MET A 1 21.10 13.02 5.54
CA MET A 1 20.91 13.84 4.33
C MET A 1 19.45 13.72 3.86
N PRO A 2 18.80 14.78 3.36
CA PRO A 2 17.42 14.67 2.92
C PRO A 2 17.36 13.79 1.66
N ARG A 3 16.62 12.68 1.78
CA ARG A 3 16.50 11.60 0.79
C ARG A 3 15.92 12.13 -0.52
N ARG A 4 16.60 11.87 -1.65
CA ARG A 4 16.24 12.33 -3.01
C ARG A 4 15.03 11.63 -3.65
N GLY A 5 14.21 10.92 -2.89
CA GLY A 5 12.91 10.45 -3.35
C GLY A 5 11.85 11.40 -2.81
N GLY A 6 11.07 12.07 -3.66
CA GLY A 6 9.90 12.84 -3.23
C GLY A 6 8.89 11.98 -2.43
N ASN A 7 7.69 12.51 -2.15
CA ASN A 7 6.66 11.84 -1.33
C ASN A 7 6.32 10.38 -1.73
N ALA A 8 6.69 9.94 -2.94
CA ALA A 8 6.58 8.56 -3.40
C ALA A 8 7.31 7.53 -2.53
N PHE A 9 8.44 7.89 -1.91
CA PHE A 9 9.28 6.98 -1.12
C PHE A 9 9.41 7.41 0.34
N ARG A 10 8.46 8.18 0.89
CA ARG A 10 8.47 8.48 2.32
C ARG A 10 8.28 7.20 3.17
N PRO A 11 8.78 7.15 4.41
CA PRO A 11 8.43 6.09 5.36
C PRO A 11 6.93 6.07 5.67
N SER A 12 6.41 4.89 6.01
CA SER A 12 5.08 4.75 6.59
C SER A 12 4.99 5.49 7.93
N GLN A 13 3.86 6.14 8.17
CA GLN A 13 3.50 6.75 9.45
C GLN A 13 2.69 5.80 10.33
N ALA A 14 2.28 4.63 9.83
CA ALA A 14 1.56 3.64 10.61
C ALA A 14 2.49 3.03 11.68
N PRO A 15 2.08 2.97 12.96
CA PRO A 15 2.83 2.29 14.00
C PRO A 15 3.10 0.83 13.63
N PRO A 16 4.30 0.28 13.90
CA PRO A 16 4.70 -1.04 13.39
C PRO A 16 3.84 -2.21 13.89
N ASP A 17 3.17 -2.03 15.03
CA ASP A 17 2.29 -2.96 15.74
C ASP A 17 0.80 -2.69 15.53
N VAL A 18 0.43 -1.66 14.76
CA VAL A 18 -0.98 -1.32 14.52
C VAL A 18 -1.73 -2.51 13.91
N ARG A 19 -2.94 -2.75 14.42
CA ARG A 19 -3.86 -3.80 13.94
C ARG A 19 -5.03 -3.25 13.15
N VAL A 20 -5.44 -2.02 13.43
CA VAL A 20 -6.56 -1.33 12.78
C VAL A 20 -6.08 0.03 12.30
N VAL A 21 -6.22 0.29 11.00
CA VAL A 21 -5.85 1.56 10.37
C VAL A 21 -7.12 2.33 10.03
N ASN A 22 -7.26 3.51 10.62
CA ASN A 22 -8.33 4.47 10.36
C ASN A 22 -7.76 5.89 10.55
N ASN A 23 -7.79 6.71 9.51
CA ASN A 23 -7.26 8.07 9.58
C ASN A 23 -8.21 9.04 10.28
N LEU A 24 -9.50 8.71 10.35
CA LEU A 24 -10.58 9.56 10.89
C LEU A 24 -11.48 8.76 11.86
N PRO A 25 -10.92 8.22 12.95
CA PRO A 25 -11.65 7.33 13.85
C PRO A 25 -12.87 8.02 14.47
N GLY A 26 -14.02 7.35 14.42
CA GLY A 26 -15.28 7.83 15.00
C GLY A 26 -15.95 8.98 14.26
N ARG A 27 -15.43 9.41 13.09
CA ARG A 27 -16.01 10.54 12.32
C ARG A 27 -17.13 10.14 11.38
N TYR A 28 -17.20 8.87 10.99
CA TYR A 28 -18.26 8.30 10.16
C TYR A 28 -18.39 6.79 10.42
N PRO A 29 -19.53 6.17 10.07
CA PRO A 29 -19.68 4.71 10.12
C PRO A 29 -18.68 4.01 9.19
N VAL A 30 -18.07 2.94 9.66
CA VAL A 30 -17.05 2.19 8.93
C VAL A 30 -17.37 0.70 8.85
N GLU A 31 -16.63 0.02 7.97
CA GLU A 31 -16.55 -1.42 7.78
C GLU A 31 -15.11 -1.88 8.02
N ASP A 32 -14.94 -3.09 8.57
CA ASP A 32 -13.62 -3.67 8.84
C ASP A 32 -13.17 -4.54 7.66
N TRP A 33 -12.19 -4.04 6.90
CA TRP A 33 -11.64 -4.73 5.74
C TRP A 33 -10.29 -5.34 6.05
N ARG A 34 -10.00 -6.53 5.51
CA ARG A 34 -8.73 -7.23 5.76
C ARG A 34 -7.76 -6.95 4.62
N ALA A 35 -6.67 -6.24 4.90
CA ALA A 35 -5.57 -6.06 3.97
C ALA A 35 -4.45 -7.07 4.29
N TYR A 36 -4.16 -7.97 3.36
CA TYR A 36 -3.02 -8.89 3.41
C TYR A 36 -1.96 -8.42 2.42
N TYR A 37 -0.72 -8.32 2.86
CA TYR A 37 0.36 -7.75 2.06
C TYR A 37 1.72 -8.21 2.56
N TRP A 38 2.76 -7.93 1.77
CA TRP A 38 4.14 -8.20 2.13
C TRP A 38 4.88 -6.89 2.33
N ALA A 39 5.65 -6.82 3.41
CA ALA A 39 6.51 -5.69 3.71
C ALA A 39 7.95 -6.17 3.83
N MET A 40 8.85 -5.45 3.16
CA MET A 40 10.28 -5.64 3.34
C MET A 40 10.74 -4.99 4.65
N THR A 41 11.55 -5.72 5.41
CA THR A 41 12.26 -5.24 6.59
C THR A 41 13.58 -4.57 6.19
N ASP A 42 14.21 -3.87 7.14
CA ASP A 42 15.42 -3.08 6.86
C ASP A 42 16.62 -3.93 6.42
N ASP A 43 16.63 -5.22 6.76
CA ASP A 43 17.61 -6.23 6.32
C ASP A 43 17.30 -6.82 4.93
N GLY A 44 16.26 -6.33 4.25
CA GLY A 44 15.85 -6.82 2.93
C GLY A 44 15.04 -8.11 2.94
N ALA A 45 14.71 -8.68 4.11
CA ALA A 45 13.81 -9.83 4.18
C ALA A 45 12.35 -9.41 3.93
N LEU A 46 11.53 -10.32 3.38
CA LEU A 46 10.10 -10.11 3.24
C LEU A 46 9.37 -10.76 4.41
N ARG A 47 8.36 -10.06 4.92
CA ARG A 47 7.41 -10.60 5.89
C ARG A 47 6.00 -10.37 5.39
N ASP A 48 5.19 -11.42 5.43
CA ASP A 48 3.74 -11.27 5.30
C ASP A 48 3.19 -10.52 6.50
N ARG A 49 2.14 -9.74 6.25
CA ARG A 49 1.44 -8.94 7.23
C ARG A 49 -0.05 -8.92 6.90
N TYR A 50 -0.84 -8.69 7.93
CA TYR A 50 -2.23 -8.33 7.76
C TYR A 50 -2.63 -7.24 8.77
N VAL A 51 -3.53 -6.36 8.33
CA VAL A 51 -4.18 -5.36 9.18
C VAL A 51 -5.65 -5.23 8.79
N ILE A 52 -6.44 -4.69 9.72
CA ILE A 52 -7.77 -4.19 9.40
C ILE A 52 -7.65 -2.76 8.90
N VAL A 53 -8.26 -2.46 7.76
CA VAL A 53 -8.43 -1.10 7.23
C VAL A 53 -9.90 -0.74 7.37
N GLN A 54 -10.19 0.40 8.00
CA GLN A 54 -11.56 0.85 8.18
C GLN A 54 -11.98 1.79 7.05
N LEU A 55 -12.75 1.25 6.10
CA LEU A 55 -13.33 2.00 5.00
C LEU A 55 -14.74 2.50 5.37
N PRO A 56 -15.24 3.59 4.78
CA PRO A 56 -16.61 4.07 5.01
C PRO A 56 -17.67 2.98 4.73
N ARG A 57 -18.73 2.96 5.53
CA ARG A 57 -19.84 2.01 5.33
C ARG A 57 -20.50 2.15 3.96
N GLY A 58 -20.82 1.02 3.34
CA GLY A 58 -21.36 0.92 1.98
C GLY A 58 -20.29 0.61 0.94
N TYR A 59 -19.00 0.74 1.29
CA TYR A 59 -17.91 0.49 0.35
C TYR A 59 -17.89 -0.96 -0.13
N ALA A 60 -18.31 -1.91 0.71
CA ALA A 60 -18.31 -3.34 0.38
C ALA A 60 -19.35 -3.66 -0.71
N ASP A 61 -20.51 -3.02 -0.62
CA ASP A 61 -21.60 -3.16 -1.59
C ASP A 61 -21.25 -2.47 -2.91
N ALA A 62 -20.60 -1.30 -2.84
CA ALA A 62 -20.20 -0.54 -4.03
C ALA A 62 -19.02 -1.18 -4.78
N CYS A 63 -18.12 -1.88 -4.09
CA CYS A 63 -17.05 -2.62 -4.74
C CYS A 63 -17.49 -4.02 -5.15
N LEU A 64 -17.37 -4.34 -6.44
CA LEU A 64 -17.63 -5.70 -6.92
C LEU A 64 -16.48 -6.65 -6.52
N PRO A 65 -16.78 -7.94 -6.24
CA PRO A 65 -15.75 -8.96 -6.10
C PRO A 65 -14.88 -9.09 -7.34
N VAL A 66 -13.62 -9.45 -7.13
CA VAL A 66 -12.62 -9.61 -8.18
C VAL A 66 -11.87 -10.92 -8.02
N VAL A 67 -11.26 -11.36 -9.13
CA VAL A 67 -10.29 -12.45 -9.12
C VAL A 67 -8.88 -11.94 -8.80
N TRP A 68 -7.99 -12.86 -8.45
CA TRP A 68 -6.59 -12.56 -8.16
C TRP A 68 -5.92 -11.73 -9.27
N GLY A 69 -5.11 -10.75 -8.87
CA GLY A 69 -4.37 -9.85 -9.76
C GLY A 69 -5.20 -8.71 -10.36
N LYS A 70 -6.53 -8.69 -10.16
CA LYS A 70 -7.40 -7.58 -10.59
C LYS A 70 -7.54 -6.57 -9.47
N ARG A 71 -7.33 -5.29 -9.81
CA ARG A 71 -7.28 -4.18 -8.84
C ARG A 71 -8.57 -4.01 -8.03
N GLY A 72 -9.74 -4.18 -8.66
CA GLY A 72 -11.02 -3.93 -7.98
C GLY A 72 -11.07 -2.54 -7.38
N CYS A 73 -11.38 -2.42 -6.09
CA CYS A 73 -11.37 -1.11 -5.40
C CYS A 73 -9.99 -0.55 -5.07
N ILE A 74 -8.89 -1.25 -5.35
CA ILE A 74 -7.54 -0.71 -5.15
C ILE A 74 -7.23 0.28 -6.29
N TYR A 75 -7.06 1.55 -5.95
CA TYR A 75 -6.59 2.56 -6.90
C TYR A 75 -5.10 2.36 -7.19
N GLN A 76 -4.29 2.26 -6.13
CA GLN A 76 -2.84 2.09 -6.20
C GLN A 76 -2.28 1.52 -4.90
N VAL A 77 -1.17 0.79 -5.02
CA VAL A 77 -0.31 0.43 -3.88
C VAL A 77 0.92 1.33 -3.91
N ARG A 78 1.22 1.96 -2.79
CA ARG A 78 2.36 2.86 -2.58
C ARG A 78 3.42 2.13 -1.75
N ARG A 79 4.65 2.64 -1.74
CA ARG A 79 5.76 2.15 -0.91
C ARG A 79 5.39 1.98 0.57
N TRP A 80 4.50 2.82 1.07
CA TRP A 80 4.15 2.94 2.48
C TRP A 80 2.68 2.63 2.77
N GLY A 81 1.88 2.30 1.75
CA GLY A 81 0.45 2.18 1.97
C GLY A 81 -0.37 1.70 0.79
N LEU A 82 -1.68 1.77 0.98
CA LEU A 82 -2.70 1.43 0.00
C LEU A 82 -3.60 2.65 -0.21
N ALA A 83 -4.03 2.87 -1.45
CA ALA A 83 -5.13 3.79 -1.74
C ALA A 83 -6.25 3.03 -2.45
N CYS A 84 -7.47 3.17 -1.93
CA CYS A 84 -8.69 2.67 -2.54
C CYS A 84 -9.31 3.74 -3.45
N LEU A 85 -10.21 3.35 -4.36
CA LEU A 85 -10.88 4.24 -5.31
C LEU A 85 -11.75 5.28 -4.59
N PRO A 86 -11.45 6.59 -4.72
CA PRO A 86 -12.29 7.64 -4.14
C PRO A 86 -13.67 7.74 -4.81
N SER A 87 -13.81 7.35 -6.07
CA SER A 87 -15.10 7.35 -6.78
C SER A 87 -16.15 6.44 -6.13
N LEU A 88 -15.73 5.42 -5.36
CA LEU A 88 -16.67 4.59 -4.60
C LEU A 88 -17.28 5.34 -3.42
N LEU A 89 -16.62 6.40 -2.91
CA LEU A 89 -17.21 7.27 -1.89
C LEU A 89 -18.39 8.06 -2.45
N GLU A 90 -18.30 8.54 -3.69
CA GLU A 90 -19.42 9.19 -4.37
C GLU A 90 -20.59 8.21 -4.58
N ALA A 91 -20.29 6.97 -4.98
CA ALA A 91 -21.31 5.95 -5.22
C ALA A 91 -22.12 5.57 -3.98
N ILE A 92 -21.53 5.66 -2.78
CA ILE A 92 -22.20 5.38 -1.50
C ILE A 92 -22.82 6.63 -0.87
N GLY A 93 -22.76 7.78 -1.53
CA GLY A 93 -23.27 9.05 -1.00
C GLY A 93 -22.49 9.55 0.21
N PHE A 94 -21.17 9.31 0.26
CA PHE A 94 -20.32 9.79 1.35
C PHE A 94 -20.31 11.32 1.38
N ASP A 95 -20.68 11.91 2.52
CA ASP A 95 -20.72 13.35 2.71
C ASP A 95 -19.58 13.82 3.63
N PRO A 96 -18.51 14.45 3.09
CA PRO A 96 -17.41 14.94 3.90
C PRO A 96 -17.79 16.15 4.77
N THR A 97 -18.88 16.86 4.46
CA THR A 97 -19.31 18.05 5.21
C THR A 97 -19.74 17.71 6.64
N LEU A 98 -20.16 16.46 6.88
CA LEU A 98 -20.43 15.93 8.21
C LEU A 98 -19.17 15.86 9.10
N VAL A 99 -17.98 15.84 8.48
CA VAL A 99 -16.69 15.78 9.18
C VAL A 99 -16.07 17.17 9.37
N VAL A 100 -16.08 18.00 8.32
CA VAL A 100 -15.39 19.31 8.32
C VAL A 100 -16.31 20.50 8.61
N GLY A 101 -17.63 20.30 8.55
CA GLY A 101 -18.62 21.36 8.67
C GLY A 101 -18.96 22.02 7.32
N PRO A 102 -20.12 22.68 7.21
CA PRO A 102 -20.62 23.24 5.94
C PRO A 102 -19.80 24.43 5.42
N ASP A 103 -19.14 25.18 6.32
CA ASP A 103 -18.38 26.38 5.98
C ASP A 103 -16.89 26.10 5.70
N ALA A 104 -16.49 24.82 5.70
CA ALA A 104 -15.10 24.45 5.47
C ALA A 104 -14.66 24.74 4.03
N PRO A 105 -13.40 25.18 3.82
CA PRO A 105 -12.90 25.40 2.47
C PRO A 105 -12.87 24.07 1.68
N PRO A 106 -13.06 24.08 0.36
CA PRO A 106 -13.11 22.85 -0.45
C PRO A 106 -11.92 21.91 -0.30
N SER A 107 -10.73 22.45 0.01
CA SER A 107 -9.52 21.66 0.28
C SER A 107 -9.66 20.70 1.46
N GLU A 108 -10.45 21.07 2.48
CA GLU A 108 -10.69 20.23 3.65
C GLU A 108 -11.59 19.04 3.29
N SER A 109 -12.59 19.25 2.42
CA SER A 109 -13.42 18.17 1.89
C SER A 109 -12.59 17.18 1.09
N VAL A 110 -11.70 17.68 0.22
CA VAL A 110 -10.76 16.84 -0.54
C VAL A 110 -9.84 16.06 0.40
N ARG A 111 -9.34 16.69 1.48
CA ARG A 111 -8.53 16.00 2.50
C ARG A 111 -9.30 14.82 3.09
N VAL A 112 -10.57 15.01 3.47
CA VAL A 112 -11.40 13.93 4.04
C VAL A 112 -11.59 12.78 3.05
N TYR A 113 -11.85 13.06 1.78
CA TYR A 113 -11.93 12.01 0.74
C TYR A 113 -10.64 11.19 0.65
N LEU A 114 -9.49 11.85 0.70
CA LEU A 114 -8.19 11.19 0.67
C LEU A 114 -7.93 10.40 1.95
N GLU A 115 -8.15 10.99 3.12
CA GLU A 115 -7.99 10.33 4.43
C GLU A 115 -8.94 9.13 4.59
N ALA A 116 -10.14 9.16 4.01
CA ALA A 116 -11.07 8.04 4.03
C ALA A 116 -10.67 6.88 3.11
N THR A 117 -9.69 7.06 2.20
CA THR A 117 -9.34 6.05 1.18
C THR A 117 -7.86 5.74 1.07
N HIS A 118 -6.97 6.54 1.66
CA HIS A 118 -5.51 6.41 1.55
C HIS A 118 -4.91 6.09 2.91
N PHE A 119 -4.40 4.87 3.05
CA PHE A 119 -3.95 4.34 4.33
C PHE A 119 -2.46 4.03 4.29
N ASP A 120 -1.72 4.56 5.26
CA ASP A 120 -0.41 4.04 5.62
C ASP A 120 -0.58 2.63 6.22
N LEU A 121 0.22 1.66 5.77
CA LEU A 121 0.23 0.32 6.36
C LEU A 121 1.56 0.09 7.07
N PRO A 122 1.59 -0.70 8.16
CA PRO A 122 2.83 -0.91 8.92
C PRO A 122 3.84 -1.72 8.11
N GLY A 123 5.09 -1.25 8.08
CA GLY A 123 6.19 -1.90 7.39
C GLY A 123 7.15 -0.91 6.73
N GLY A 124 8.34 -1.40 6.35
CA GLY A 124 9.36 -0.59 5.70
C GLY A 124 9.04 -0.31 4.23
N PHE A 125 8.74 -1.35 3.47
CA PHE A 125 8.48 -1.24 2.03
C PHE A 125 7.40 -2.22 1.59
N ILE A 126 6.22 -1.73 1.21
CA ILE A 126 5.12 -2.58 0.74
C ILE A 126 5.42 -3.04 -0.69
N ILE A 127 5.37 -4.36 -0.86
CA ILE A 127 5.56 -5.02 -2.14
C ILE A 127 4.19 -5.38 -2.72
N ALA A 128 4.05 -5.22 -4.02
CA ALA A 128 2.90 -5.68 -4.79
C ALA A 128 3.41 -6.28 -6.10
N ASP A 129 3.65 -7.57 -6.06
CA ASP A 129 4.25 -8.41 -7.09
C ASP A 129 3.39 -9.67 -7.24
N PRO A 130 3.35 -10.38 -8.38
CA PRO A 130 2.59 -11.62 -8.46
C PRO A 130 2.98 -12.70 -7.43
N ASP A 131 4.23 -12.72 -6.96
CA ASP A 131 4.67 -13.63 -5.88
C ASP A 131 4.32 -13.09 -4.48
N TYR A 132 4.12 -11.77 -4.38
CA TYR A 132 3.86 -11.03 -3.14
C TYR A 132 2.73 -10.01 -3.37
N PRO A 133 1.49 -10.47 -3.62
CA PRO A 133 0.38 -9.60 -3.98
C PRO A 133 -0.04 -8.72 -2.81
N LEU A 134 -0.69 -7.59 -3.05
CA LEU A 134 -1.58 -7.02 -2.03
C LEU A 134 -2.99 -7.54 -2.27
N LEU A 135 -3.65 -8.02 -1.22
CA LEU A 135 -5.02 -8.54 -1.25
C LEU A 135 -5.88 -7.76 -0.26
N LEU A 136 -7.07 -7.38 -0.69
CA LEU A 136 -8.03 -6.62 0.09
C LEU A 136 -9.38 -7.35 0.09
N PHE A 137 -9.79 -7.79 1.27
CA PHE A 137 -11.05 -8.50 1.48
C PHE A 137 -12.02 -7.63 2.25
N ASP A 138 -13.30 -7.71 1.89
CA ASP A 138 -14.36 -7.01 2.61
C ASP A 138 -14.72 -7.72 3.94
N PRO A 139 -15.67 -7.18 4.72
CA PRO A 139 -16.09 -7.80 5.98
C PRO A 139 -16.66 -9.22 5.81
N ALA A 140 -17.31 -9.51 4.68
CA ALA A 140 -17.86 -10.84 4.37
C ALA A 140 -16.76 -11.86 3.99
N GLY A 141 -15.58 -11.39 3.61
CA GLY A 141 -14.44 -12.20 3.20
C GLY A 141 -14.30 -12.33 1.68
N ASP A 142 -15.05 -11.56 0.90
CA ASP A 142 -14.91 -11.54 -0.55
C ASP A 142 -13.66 -10.76 -0.95
N LEU A 143 -12.91 -11.28 -1.91
CA LEU A 143 -11.79 -10.56 -2.50
C LEU A 143 -12.34 -9.41 -3.35
N LYS A 144 -12.13 -8.18 -2.90
CA LYS A 144 -12.60 -6.96 -3.57
C LYS A 144 -11.47 -6.19 -4.25
N GLY A 145 -10.22 -6.50 -3.93
CA GLY A 145 -9.07 -5.92 -4.60
C GLY A 145 -7.82 -6.77 -4.52
N SER A 146 -7.08 -6.85 -5.62
CA SER A 146 -5.78 -7.49 -5.70
C SER A 146 -4.81 -6.67 -6.55
N CYS A 147 -3.60 -6.39 -6.04
CA CYS A 147 -2.57 -5.68 -6.77
C CYS A 147 -1.29 -6.52 -6.87
N ILE A 148 -0.88 -6.79 -8.10
CA ILE A 148 0.33 -7.55 -8.45
C ILE A 148 1.28 -6.72 -9.34
N SER A 149 1.04 -5.41 -9.45
CA SER A 149 1.76 -4.54 -10.38
C SER A 149 2.14 -3.21 -9.70
N GLY A 150 2.56 -3.26 -8.45
CA GLY A 150 3.09 -2.12 -7.71
C GLY A 150 4.61 -2.20 -7.63
N ILE A 151 5.16 -1.87 -6.47
CA ILE A 151 6.61 -1.94 -6.30
C ILE A 151 7.02 -3.40 -6.16
N SER A 152 7.96 -3.84 -7.01
CA SER A 152 8.49 -5.21 -6.91
C SER A 152 9.55 -5.33 -5.82
N TYR A 153 9.83 -6.57 -5.45
CA TYR A 153 10.84 -6.88 -4.45
C TYR A 153 12.23 -6.39 -4.88
N LEU A 154 12.64 -6.65 -6.12
CA LEU A 154 13.89 -6.13 -6.69
C LEU A 154 13.97 -4.61 -6.64
N GLY A 155 12.87 -3.91 -6.93
CA GLY A 155 12.82 -2.45 -6.86
C GLY A 155 13.09 -1.93 -5.46
N ALA A 156 12.51 -2.58 -4.46
CA ALA A 156 12.71 -2.23 -3.07
C ALA A 156 14.16 -2.54 -2.61
N LEU A 157 14.71 -3.71 -2.98
CA LEU A 157 16.10 -4.07 -2.70
C LEU A 157 17.10 -3.10 -3.34
N ALA A 158 16.90 -2.77 -4.62
CA ALA A 158 17.76 -1.84 -5.35
C ALA A 158 17.70 -0.43 -4.74
N TRP A 159 16.53 0.02 -4.28
CA TRP A 159 16.41 1.27 -3.53
C TRP A 159 17.30 1.21 -2.30
N MET A 160 17.15 0.18 -1.45
CA MET A 160 17.88 0.10 -0.18
C MET A 160 19.38 -0.03 -0.36
N ALA A 161 19.83 -0.93 -1.24
CA ALA A 161 21.24 -1.18 -1.48
C ALA A 161 21.98 0.04 -2.05
N THR A 162 21.25 0.96 -2.67
CA THR A 162 21.83 2.13 -3.34
C THR A 162 21.56 3.46 -2.63
N ASP A 163 20.96 3.41 -1.43
CA ASP A 163 20.46 4.58 -0.67
C ASP A 163 19.58 5.50 -1.53
N GLY A 164 18.66 4.90 -2.27
CA GLY A 164 17.65 5.58 -3.08
C GLY A 164 18.14 6.15 -4.41
N ARG A 165 19.38 5.83 -4.85
CA ARG A 165 19.85 6.21 -6.19
C ARG A 165 19.11 5.48 -7.30
N ILE A 166 18.65 4.25 -7.05
CA ILE A 166 17.82 3.48 -7.98
C ILE A 166 16.40 3.41 -7.45
N ALA A 167 15.47 4.06 -8.15
CA ALA A 167 14.04 4.09 -7.83
C ALA A 167 13.22 3.60 -9.04
N ALA A 168 13.12 2.28 -9.19
CA ALA A 168 12.38 1.63 -10.27
C ALA A 168 11.66 0.38 -9.76
N ASP A 169 10.51 0.05 -10.36
CA ASP A 169 9.73 -1.13 -9.94
C ASP A 169 10.21 -2.45 -10.56
N PHE A 170 11.01 -2.44 -11.63
CA PHE A 170 11.48 -3.63 -12.36
C PHE A 170 10.40 -4.66 -12.75
N GLN A 171 9.12 -4.29 -12.78
CA GLN A 171 8.02 -5.18 -13.13
C GLN A 171 8.12 -5.67 -14.59
N ARG A 172 8.67 -4.84 -15.48
CA ARG A 172 8.95 -5.22 -16.86
C ARG A 172 10.03 -6.30 -16.95
N VAL A 173 11.15 -6.12 -16.24
CA VAL A 173 12.24 -7.10 -16.19
C VAL A 173 11.75 -8.43 -15.63
N ARG A 174 10.92 -8.40 -14.59
CA ARG A 174 10.30 -9.61 -14.03
C ARG A 174 9.49 -10.39 -15.08
N ARG A 175 8.70 -9.69 -15.90
CA ARG A 175 7.84 -10.30 -16.93
C ARG A 175 8.63 -10.80 -18.14
N GLU A 176 9.62 -10.03 -18.58
CA GLU A 176 10.35 -10.29 -19.83
C GLU A 176 11.62 -11.13 -19.64
N ALA A 177 12.20 -11.13 -18.43
CA ALA A 177 13.44 -11.84 -18.09
C ALA A 177 13.44 -12.37 -16.64
N PRO A 178 12.57 -13.34 -16.28
CA PRO A 178 12.36 -13.79 -14.91
C PRO A 178 13.60 -14.42 -14.25
N GLU A 179 14.44 -15.13 -15.01
CA GLU A 179 15.71 -15.68 -14.51
C GLU A 179 16.68 -14.56 -14.09
N PHE A 180 16.82 -13.54 -14.94
CA PHE A 180 17.63 -12.37 -14.63
C PHE A 180 17.10 -11.61 -13.42
N TYR A 181 15.77 -11.48 -13.32
CA TYR A 181 15.13 -10.87 -12.16
C TYR A 181 15.50 -11.61 -10.86
N ARG A 182 15.42 -12.95 -10.85
CA ARG A 182 15.80 -13.76 -9.68
C ARG A 182 17.27 -13.61 -9.32
N HIS A 183 18.18 -13.69 -10.29
CA HIS A 183 19.62 -13.47 -10.04
C HIS A 183 19.90 -12.07 -9.50
N ALA A 184 19.21 -11.04 -10.01
CA ALA A 184 19.35 -9.68 -9.51
C ALA A 184 18.85 -9.55 -8.07
N VAL A 185 17.72 -10.16 -7.72
CA VAL A 185 17.21 -10.21 -6.33
C VAL A 185 18.26 -10.81 -5.39
N GLU A 186 18.85 -11.95 -5.77
CA GLU A 186 19.89 -12.61 -4.97
C GLU A 186 21.16 -11.76 -4.82
N ALA A 187 21.58 -11.06 -5.88
CA ALA A 187 22.74 -10.18 -5.85
C ALA A 187 22.51 -8.98 -4.90
N PHE A 188 21.39 -8.27 -5.06
CA PHE A 188 21.08 -7.11 -4.22
C PHE A 188 20.84 -7.49 -2.76
N ARG A 189 20.21 -8.64 -2.50
CA ARG A 189 20.04 -9.15 -1.13
C ARG A 189 21.39 -9.46 -0.47
N ARG A 190 22.33 -10.07 -1.19
CA ARG A 190 23.70 -10.30 -0.67
C ARG A 190 24.40 -9.00 -0.33
N THR A 191 24.37 -8.01 -1.23
CA THR A 191 24.97 -6.68 -0.97
C THR A 191 24.39 -5.99 0.26
N LEU A 192 23.08 -6.10 0.48
CA LEU A 192 22.43 -5.52 1.67
C LEU A 192 22.90 -6.20 2.97
N VAL A 193 22.97 -7.53 2.98
CA VAL A 193 23.44 -8.28 4.17
C VAL A 193 24.91 -8.01 4.45
N GLU A 194 25.76 -7.99 3.42
CA GLU A 194 27.19 -7.68 3.56
C GLU A 194 27.42 -6.25 4.03
N GLY A 195 26.68 -5.26 3.50
CA GLY A 195 26.77 -3.87 3.92
C GLY A 195 26.32 -3.64 5.36
N ALA A 196 25.29 -4.36 5.82
CA ALA A 196 24.81 -4.31 7.20
C ALA A 196 25.83 -4.88 8.22
N ASN A 197 26.64 -5.87 7.81
CA ASN A 197 27.67 -6.48 8.66
C ASN A 197 28.97 -5.67 8.71
N ALA A 198 29.16 -4.72 7.79
CA ALA A 198 30.36 -3.88 7.70
C ALA A 198 30.20 -2.49 8.36
N SER A 199 28.99 -2.17 8.86
CA SER A 199 28.64 -0.91 9.54
C SER A 199 28.48 -1.12 11.04
#